data_AF-A0A7M7N631-F1
#
_entry.id   AF-A0A7M7N631-F1
#
_cell.length_a   1.000
_cell.length_b   1.000
_cell.length_c   1.000
_cell.angle_alpha   90.00
_cell.angle_beta   90.00
_cell.angle_gamma   90.00
#
_symmetry.space_group_name_H-M   'P 1'
#
loop_
_entity.id
_entity.type
_entity.pdbx_description
1 polymer ?
#
loop_
_entity_poly.entity_id
_entity_poly.type
_entity_poly.pdbx_seq_one_letter_code
_entity_poly.pdbx_strand_id
1 'polypeptide(L)'
;MSKRLIYGSLVLLSEDEFKTYIPATVANSEAKQLARGLVDLRPIDTGMSSIVDKTFVMVESTVFFEAYRHVLVGLQRVSPATFPMAEHILDLKPDIKPPTYLMQLSHPKLDVSNLMVDRNQRNNARDISMTKLQKAASRVQSQHKRSPKKHEIDTPFPISVLNGDAWPAAEETNLNPSQLEAVKAALTQELSLIQGPPGTGKTYIGLKIVETLLKNMHCWSDEETGPILLVCYTNHALDQFLLGIMKFQDTGIIRVGSRSKCIELEQHNLKQVIRKQRFKKDMSNKYIKRRAGNVRQETTFAKEALEGFQTRIQLSSQGILRETEYKRFHIMSDEHFNSM
;
A
#
# COMPACT_ATOMS: atom_id res chain seq x y z
N MET A 1 7.45 27.38 -17.43
CA MET A 1 7.20 26.47 -18.56
C MET A 1 5.71 26.50 -18.85
N SER A 2 5.33 26.64 -20.13
CA SER A 2 3.94 26.55 -20.56
C SER A 2 3.34 25.19 -20.16
N LYS A 3 2.10 25.17 -19.68
CA LYS A 3 1.32 23.92 -19.44
C LYS A 3 0.64 23.39 -20.71
N ARG A 4 0.92 24.00 -21.87
CA ARG A 4 0.31 23.64 -23.16
C ARG A 4 1.17 22.65 -23.90
N LEU A 5 0.53 21.81 -24.71
CA LEU A 5 1.11 20.75 -25.53
C LEU A 5 1.98 19.79 -24.71
N ILE A 6 1.50 19.37 -23.55
CA ILE A 6 2.18 18.34 -22.75
C ILE A 6 2.02 17.00 -23.47
N TYR A 7 3.06 16.18 -23.48
CA TYR A 7 2.99 14.79 -23.93
C TYR A 7 1.73 14.09 -23.40
N GLY A 8 0.92 13.51 -24.29
CA GLY A 8 -0.35 12.84 -23.97
C GLY A 8 -1.60 13.74 -23.94
N SER A 9 -1.46 15.06 -24.09
CA SER A 9 -2.60 15.97 -24.25
C SER A 9 -3.41 15.63 -25.51
N LEU A 10 -4.74 15.66 -25.40
CA LEU A 10 -5.65 15.54 -26.55
C LEU A 10 -5.72 16.88 -27.27
N VAL A 11 -5.57 16.83 -28.58
CA VAL A 11 -5.78 17.95 -29.50
C VAL A 11 -6.77 17.54 -30.57
N LEU A 12 -7.55 18.51 -31.06
CA LEU A 12 -8.40 18.34 -32.23
C LEU A 12 -7.90 19.25 -33.34
N LEU A 13 -7.75 18.70 -34.53
CA LEU A 13 -7.35 19.41 -35.74
C LEU A 13 -8.54 19.56 -36.67
N SER A 14 -8.75 20.76 -37.22
CA SER A 14 -9.86 21.04 -38.14
C SER A 14 -9.42 21.90 -39.31
N GLU A 15 -9.91 21.60 -40.51
CA GLU A 15 -9.76 22.44 -41.72
C GLU A 15 -10.96 23.38 -41.95
N ASP A 16 -12.09 23.14 -41.28
CA ASP A 16 -13.39 23.71 -41.63
C ASP A 16 -14.16 24.31 -40.42
N GLU A 17 -13.43 24.94 -39.49
CA GLU A 17 -13.99 25.53 -38.26
C GLU A 17 -14.75 24.53 -37.36
N PHE A 18 -14.23 23.30 -37.26
CA PHE A 18 -14.71 22.19 -36.45
C PHE A 18 -16.07 21.62 -36.88
N LYS A 19 -16.43 21.76 -38.16
CA LYS A 19 -17.51 20.94 -38.75
C LYS A 19 -17.06 19.49 -38.88
N THR A 20 -15.79 19.29 -39.21
CA THR A 20 -15.10 18.01 -39.12
C THR A 20 -13.84 18.19 -38.29
N TYR A 21 -13.39 17.11 -37.65
CA TYR A 21 -12.18 17.16 -36.84
C TYR A 21 -11.44 15.84 -36.81
N ILE A 22 -10.13 15.93 -36.64
CA ILE A 22 -9.22 14.79 -36.48
C ILE A 22 -8.71 14.81 -35.04
N PRO A 23 -9.05 13.80 -34.22
CA PRO A 23 -8.51 13.68 -32.89
C PRO A 23 -7.07 13.15 -32.92
N ALA A 24 -6.18 13.80 -32.18
CA ALA A 24 -4.79 13.41 -32.04
C ALA A 24 -4.27 13.63 -30.61
N THR A 25 -3.20 12.96 -30.25
CA THR A 25 -2.49 13.17 -28.98
C THR A 25 -1.09 13.73 -29.22
N VAL A 26 -0.60 14.59 -28.33
CA VAL A 26 0.79 15.07 -28.39
C VAL A 26 1.75 13.92 -28.13
N ALA A 27 2.57 13.58 -29.12
CA ALA A 27 3.54 12.48 -29.07
C ALA A 27 4.93 12.94 -28.63
N ASN A 28 5.30 14.19 -28.88
CA ASN A 28 6.53 14.79 -28.37
C ASN A 28 6.32 16.29 -28.17
N SER A 29 6.90 16.80 -27.08
CA SER A 29 6.80 18.20 -26.66
C SER A 29 8.14 18.74 -26.19
N GLU A 30 9.23 18.37 -26.86
CA GLU A 30 10.57 18.82 -26.53
C GLU A 30 10.68 20.35 -26.64
N ALA A 31 11.23 20.99 -25.59
CA ALA A 31 11.30 22.45 -25.49
C ALA A 31 12.05 23.09 -26.69
N LYS A 32 13.04 22.41 -27.26
CA LYS A 32 13.80 22.88 -28.43
C LYS A 32 12.97 22.87 -29.71
N GLN A 33 12.07 21.90 -29.89
CA GLN A 33 11.19 21.81 -31.05
C GLN A 33 10.02 22.78 -30.94
N LEU A 34 9.42 22.88 -29.76
CA LEU A 34 8.36 23.86 -29.48
C LEU A 34 8.84 25.31 -29.68
N ALA A 35 10.09 25.62 -29.30
CA ALA A 35 10.69 26.92 -29.56
C ALA A 35 10.85 27.23 -31.06
N ARG A 36 10.85 26.21 -31.92
CA ARG A 36 10.84 26.32 -33.38
C ARG A 36 9.44 26.22 -33.98
N GLY A 37 8.39 26.12 -33.15
CA GLY A 37 7.01 25.95 -33.60
C GLY A 37 6.66 24.54 -34.08
N LEU A 38 7.50 23.53 -33.76
CA LEU A 38 7.29 22.13 -34.15
C LEU A 38 6.73 21.32 -32.99
N VAL A 39 5.74 20.46 -33.26
CA VAL A 39 5.14 19.53 -32.30
C VAL A 39 4.80 18.22 -33.01
N ASP A 40 5.11 17.10 -32.37
CA ASP A 40 4.76 15.79 -32.92
C ASP A 40 3.37 15.39 -32.41
N LEU A 41 2.48 15.04 -33.33
CA LEU A 41 1.13 14.57 -33.02
C LEU A 41 0.96 13.12 -33.48
N ARG A 42 0.15 12.36 -32.74
CA ARG A 42 -0.28 11.00 -33.07
C ARG A 42 -1.80 10.98 -33.25
N PRO A 43 -2.32 10.84 -34.49
CA PRO A 43 -3.75 10.66 -34.73
C PRO A 43 -4.28 9.42 -34.02
N ILE A 44 -5.54 9.46 -33.55
CA ILE A 44 -6.14 8.35 -32.81
C ILE A 44 -6.78 7.33 -33.77
N ASP A 45 -7.54 7.79 -34.77
CA ASP A 45 -8.35 6.93 -35.64
C ASP A 45 -8.19 7.22 -37.15
N THR A 46 -7.22 8.07 -37.53
CA THR A 46 -7.07 8.54 -38.91
C THR A 46 -5.70 8.15 -39.47
N GLY A 47 -5.67 7.62 -40.70
CA GLY A 47 -4.42 7.32 -41.40
C GLY A 47 -3.59 8.57 -41.70
N MET A 48 -2.28 8.49 -41.47
CA MET A 48 -1.32 9.60 -41.63
C MET A 48 -1.35 10.26 -43.02
N SER A 49 -1.76 9.54 -44.05
CA SER A 49 -1.80 10.04 -45.44
C SER A 49 -2.78 11.18 -45.66
N SER A 50 -3.79 11.33 -44.80
CA SER A 50 -4.82 12.38 -44.94
C SER A 50 -4.42 13.75 -44.37
N ILE A 51 -3.27 13.83 -43.68
CA ILE A 51 -2.89 14.97 -42.83
C ILE A 51 -1.68 15.74 -43.38
N VAL A 52 -1.01 15.21 -44.41
CA VAL A 52 0.22 15.80 -44.97
C VAL A 52 -0.08 17.08 -45.75
N ASP A 53 0.78 18.09 -45.59
CA ASP A 53 0.75 19.39 -46.29
C ASP A 53 -0.57 20.19 -46.20
N LYS A 54 -1.25 20.08 -45.06
CA LYS A 54 -2.49 20.81 -44.77
C LYS A 54 -2.34 21.76 -43.59
N THR A 55 -3.15 22.82 -43.58
CA THR A 55 -3.23 23.78 -42.48
C THR A 55 -4.48 23.48 -41.65
N PHE A 56 -4.29 23.35 -40.33
CA PHE A 56 -5.37 23.05 -39.41
C PHE A 56 -5.47 24.13 -38.33
N VAL A 57 -6.69 24.41 -37.90
CA VAL A 57 -6.95 25.03 -36.60
C VAL A 57 -6.85 23.94 -35.55
N MET A 58 -6.00 24.15 -34.55
CA MET A 58 -5.79 23.20 -33.45
C MET A 58 -6.41 23.75 -32.17
N VAL A 59 -7.21 22.92 -31.49
CA VAL A 59 -7.65 23.17 -30.12
C VAL A 59 -7.06 22.10 -29.20
N GLU A 60 -6.54 22.54 -28.06
CA GLU A 60 -5.99 21.67 -27.02
C GLU A 60 -7.00 21.52 -25.87
N SER A 61 -7.21 20.28 -25.43
CA SER A 61 -7.94 19.99 -24.21
C SER A 61 -7.22 20.59 -22.99
N THR A 62 -7.95 21.31 -22.15
CA THR A 62 -7.42 21.82 -20.88
C THR A 62 -7.17 20.72 -19.85
N VAL A 63 -7.74 19.53 -20.07
CA VAL A 63 -7.58 18.35 -19.22
C VAL A 63 -6.68 17.31 -19.89
N PHE A 64 -5.89 16.63 -19.06
CA PHE A 64 -4.97 15.59 -19.51
C PHE A 64 -5.73 14.30 -19.87
N PHE A 65 -6.08 14.17 -21.16
CA PHE A 65 -6.96 13.13 -21.67
C PHE A 65 -6.50 11.70 -21.38
N GLU A 66 -5.21 11.41 -21.46
CA GLU A 66 -4.70 10.05 -21.27
C GLU A 66 -5.04 9.47 -19.89
N ALA A 67 -5.09 10.31 -18.84
CA ALA A 67 -5.55 9.88 -17.52
C ALA A 67 -7.05 9.56 -17.47
N TYR A 68 -7.88 10.28 -18.22
CA TYR A 68 -9.33 10.08 -18.25
C TYR A 68 -9.75 8.97 -19.22
N ARG A 69 -8.97 8.69 -20.26
CA ARG A 69 -9.29 7.68 -21.28
C ARG A 69 -9.61 6.33 -20.64
N HIS A 70 -8.82 5.90 -19.66
CA HIS A 70 -9.06 4.63 -18.97
C HIS A 70 -10.36 4.62 -18.18
N VAL A 71 -10.72 5.75 -17.55
CA VAL A 71 -11.99 5.90 -16.83
C VAL A 71 -13.16 5.85 -17.80
N LEU A 72 -13.09 6.60 -18.91
CA LEU A 72 -14.14 6.65 -19.93
C LEU A 72 -14.36 5.29 -20.60
N VAL A 73 -13.28 4.60 -20.96
CA VAL A 73 -13.36 3.22 -21.50
C VAL A 73 -13.94 2.25 -20.46
N GLY A 74 -13.60 2.44 -19.18
CA GLY A 74 -14.22 1.70 -18.09
C GLY A 74 -15.74 1.92 -18.06
N LEU A 75 -16.18 3.18 -18.04
CA LEU A 75 -17.60 3.55 -18.04
C LEU A 75 -18.36 3.00 -19.25
N GLN A 76 -17.76 2.99 -20.45
CA GLN A 76 -18.36 2.39 -21.65
C GLN A 76 -18.56 0.87 -21.55
N ARG A 77 -17.79 0.19 -20.70
CA ARG A 77 -17.86 -1.27 -20.50
C ARG A 77 -18.73 -1.67 -19.31
N VAL A 78 -19.02 -0.74 -18.40
CA VAL A 78 -19.86 -1.02 -17.23
C VAL A 78 -21.32 -1.11 -17.68
N SER A 79 -21.95 -2.26 -17.44
CA SER A 79 -23.39 -2.39 -17.61
C SER A 79 -24.12 -1.80 -16.39
N PRO A 80 -25.34 -1.26 -16.54
CA PRO A 80 -26.12 -0.76 -15.41
C PRO A 80 -26.30 -1.80 -14.30
N ALA A 81 -26.45 -3.09 -14.65
CA ALA A 81 -26.60 -4.18 -13.68
C ALA A 81 -25.33 -4.46 -12.86
N THR A 82 -24.17 -4.06 -13.36
CA THR A 82 -22.85 -4.26 -12.71
C THR A 82 -22.29 -2.98 -12.11
N PHE A 83 -23.05 -1.87 -12.15
CA PHE A 83 -22.57 -0.58 -11.68
C PHE A 83 -22.45 -0.60 -10.14
N PRO A 84 -21.27 -0.38 -9.57
CA PRO A 84 -21.09 -0.38 -8.11
C PRO A 84 -21.97 0.68 -7.44
N MET A 85 -22.67 0.31 -6.37
CA MET A 85 -23.54 1.21 -5.60
C MET A 85 -24.66 1.87 -6.45
N ALA A 86 -25.14 1.21 -7.50
CA ALA A 86 -26.19 1.72 -8.38
C ALA A 86 -27.45 2.17 -7.61
N GLU A 87 -27.87 1.41 -6.60
CA GLU A 87 -29.04 1.72 -5.76
C GLU A 87 -28.95 3.12 -5.12
N HIS A 88 -27.73 3.55 -4.79
CA HIS A 88 -27.49 4.82 -4.09
C HIS A 88 -27.10 5.96 -5.04
N ILE A 89 -26.29 5.66 -6.07
CA ILE A 89 -25.75 6.69 -6.99
C ILE A 89 -26.73 6.98 -8.14
N LEU A 90 -27.44 5.98 -8.64
CA LEU A 90 -28.32 6.08 -9.80
C LEU A 90 -29.80 6.08 -9.40
N ASP A 91 -30.21 5.13 -8.57
CA ASP A 91 -31.62 4.99 -8.15
C ASP A 91 -31.98 5.93 -6.99
N LEU A 92 -30.97 6.57 -6.37
CA LEU A 92 -31.10 7.55 -5.29
C LEU A 92 -31.95 7.04 -4.12
N LYS A 93 -31.84 5.75 -3.78
CA LYS A 93 -32.55 5.19 -2.63
C LYS A 93 -31.99 5.83 -1.34
N PRO A 94 -32.87 6.38 -0.46
CA PRO A 94 -32.40 7.09 0.73
C PRO A 94 -31.98 6.15 1.87
N ASP A 95 -32.39 4.88 1.82
CA ASP A 95 -32.10 3.90 2.86
C ASP A 95 -30.76 3.19 2.58
N ILE A 96 -29.75 3.53 3.37
CA ILE A 96 -28.41 2.96 3.24
C ILE A 96 -28.24 1.85 4.27
N LYS A 97 -28.03 0.63 3.77
CA LYS A 97 -27.87 -0.55 4.61
C LYS A 97 -26.49 -0.60 5.27
N PRO A 98 -26.34 -1.39 6.34
CA PRO A 98 -25.02 -1.70 6.85
C PRO A 98 -24.13 -2.42 5.85
N PRO A 99 -22.80 -2.26 5.93
CA PRO A 99 -21.87 -3.03 5.11
C PRO A 99 -22.09 -4.54 5.24
N THR A 100 -21.93 -5.27 4.13
CA THR A 100 -22.14 -6.72 4.06
C THR A 100 -21.37 -7.49 5.14
N TYR A 101 -20.13 -7.12 5.42
CA TYR A 101 -19.32 -7.76 6.45
C TYR A 101 -19.95 -7.64 7.85
N LEU A 102 -20.63 -6.53 8.17
CA LEU A 102 -21.33 -6.39 9.46
C LEU A 102 -22.60 -7.23 9.51
N MET A 103 -23.30 -7.36 8.38
CA MET A 103 -24.53 -8.17 8.32
C MET A 103 -24.26 -9.67 8.44
N GLN A 104 -23.07 -10.13 8.04
CA GLN A 104 -22.67 -11.54 8.14
C GLN A 104 -22.17 -11.94 9.53
N LEU A 105 -21.76 -10.99 10.36
CA LEU A 105 -21.32 -11.26 11.72
C LEU A 105 -22.52 -11.60 12.61
N SER A 106 -22.48 -12.76 13.28
CA SER A 106 -23.51 -13.13 14.26
C SER A 106 -23.61 -12.12 15.41
N HIS A 107 -22.50 -11.43 15.72
CA HIS A 107 -22.43 -10.35 16.71
C HIS A 107 -21.51 -9.24 16.15
N PRO A 108 -22.06 -8.17 15.54
CA PRO A 108 -21.28 -7.12 14.89
C PRO A 108 -20.65 -6.21 15.94
N LYS A 109 -19.56 -6.67 16.54
CA LYS A 109 -18.81 -5.93 17.55
C LYS A 109 -17.53 -5.35 16.96
N LEU A 110 -17.31 -4.04 17.15
CA LEU A 110 -16.07 -3.37 16.76
C LEU A 110 -15.38 -2.76 17.98
N ASP A 111 -14.06 -2.84 18.02
CA ASP A 111 -13.22 -2.07 18.93
C ASP A 111 -13.12 -0.62 18.43
N VAL A 112 -13.79 0.30 19.12
CA VAL A 112 -13.73 1.76 18.85
C VAL A 112 -12.97 2.53 19.94
N SER A 113 -12.10 1.85 20.70
CA SER A 113 -11.30 2.43 21.77
C SER A 113 -10.44 3.63 21.34
N ASN A 114 -10.08 3.72 20.06
CA ASN A 114 -9.31 4.84 19.51
C ASN A 114 -10.06 6.18 19.52
N LEU A 115 -11.38 6.17 19.72
CA LEU A 115 -12.21 7.36 19.80
C LEU A 115 -12.18 8.00 21.20
N MET A 116 -11.80 7.26 22.24
CA MET A 116 -11.92 7.68 23.65
C MET A 116 -10.91 8.75 24.07
N VAL A 117 -11.30 9.60 25.03
CA VAL A 117 -10.41 10.64 25.58
C VAL A 117 -9.21 10.03 26.31
N ASP A 118 -8.02 10.51 25.94
CA ASP A 118 -6.77 10.10 26.56
C ASP A 118 -6.68 10.72 27.97
N ARG A 119 -6.95 9.93 29.01
CA ARG A 119 -7.00 10.45 30.41
C ARG A 119 -5.67 11.07 30.86
N ASN A 120 -4.55 10.63 30.30
CA ASN A 120 -3.22 11.18 30.59
C ASN A 120 -3.07 12.65 30.15
N GLN A 121 -3.81 13.11 29.13
CA GLN A 121 -3.80 14.52 28.72
C GLN A 121 -4.67 15.42 29.62
N ARG A 122 -5.76 14.88 30.20
CA ARG A 122 -6.64 15.62 31.14
C ARG A 122 -5.94 16.01 32.44
N ASN A 123 -5.04 15.16 32.94
CA ASN A 123 -4.30 15.45 34.17
C ASN A 123 -3.26 16.57 33.96
N ASN A 124 -2.57 16.58 32.82
CA ASN A 124 -1.62 17.65 32.49
C ASN A 124 -2.31 19.02 32.29
N ALA A 125 -3.52 19.06 31.73
CA ALA A 125 -4.26 20.32 31.57
C ALA A 125 -4.79 20.89 32.90
N ARG A 126 -5.19 20.03 33.85
CA ARG A 126 -5.62 20.48 35.19
C ARG A 126 -4.46 21.03 36.01
N ASP A 127 -3.26 20.45 35.88
CA ASP A 127 -2.05 20.94 36.56
C ASP A 127 -1.54 22.28 36.02
N ILE A 128 -1.90 22.66 34.79
CA ILE A 128 -1.52 23.94 34.19
C ILE A 128 -2.47 25.08 34.59
N SER A 129 -3.73 24.78 34.97
CA SER A 129 -4.72 25.80 35.37
C SER A 129 -4.64 26.24 36.84
N MET A 130 -3.82 25.56 37.65
CA MET A 130 -3.56 25.96 39.03
C MET A 130 -2.44 27.00 39.08
N THR A 131 -2.81 28.28 39.03
CA THR A 131 -1.90 29.41 39.28
C THR A 131 -1.12 29.20 40.60
N LYS A 132 0.17 29.57 40.58
CA LYS A 132 1.16 29.45 41.67
C LYS A 132 0.73 30.01 43.05
N LEU A 133 -0.43 30.65 43.16
CA LEU A 133 -0.98 31.21 44.40
C LEU A 133 -1.77 30.21 45.27
N GLN A 134 -2.21 29.06 44.77
CA GLN A 134 -2.95 28.09 45.60
C GLN A 134 -2.08 26.95 46.16
N LYS A 135 -0.82 26.81 45.71
CA LYS A 135 0.13 25.79 46.22
C LYS A 135 0.66 26.06 47.63
N ALA A 136 0.40 27.24 48.20
CA ALA A 136 0.84 27.60 49.55
C ALA A 136 -0.19 27.29 50.65
N ALA A 137 -1.46 27.07 50.33
CA ALA A 137 -2.53 26.94 51.32
C ALA A 137 -2.85 25.49 51.76
N SER A 138 -2.27 24.47 51.12
CA SER A 138 -2.61 23.06 51.40
C SER A 138 -1.49 22.26 52.08
N ARG A 139 -0.53 22.93 52.74
CA ARG A 139 0.64 22.27 53.35
C ARG A 139 0.56 22.02 54.86
N VAL A 140 -0.63 22.12 55.45
CA VAL A 140 -0.86 21.74 56.85
C VAL A 140 -2.08 20.83 56.90
N GLN A 141 -1.95 19.70 57.61
CA GLN A 141 -2.89 18.58 57.78
C GLN A 141 -2.74 17.44 56.77
N SER A 142 -1.64 16.70 56.89
CA SER A 142 -1.70 15.24 56.71
C SER A 142 -2.26 14.62 57.99
N GLN A 143 -3.30 13.80 57.87
CA GLN A 143 -3.39 12.44 58.42
C GLN A 143 -4.83 11.92 58.46
N HIS A 144 -5.02 10.74 57.87
CA HIS A 144 -6.08 9.76 58.12
C HIS A 144 -7.54 10.14 57.76
N LYS A 145 -7.92 9.80 56.52
CA LYS A 145 -9.14 8.99 56.26
C LYS A 145 -9.10 8.39 54.85
N ARG A 146 -9.36 7.08 54.81
CA ARG A 146 -9.28 6.16 53.66
C ARG A 146 -9.94 6.73 52.40
N SER A 147 -9.17 6.87 51.33
CA SER A 147 -9.67 7.10 49.98
C SER A 147 -10.57 5.93 49.56
N PRO A 148 -11.73 6.18 48.91
CA PRO A 148 -12.53 5.10 48.33
C PRO A 148 -11.73 4.41 47.23
N LYS A 149 -11.96 3.11 47.08
CA LYS A 149 -11.33 2.21 46.12
C LYS A 149 -11.30 2.82 44.71
N LYS A 150 -10.18 2.57 44.01
CA LYS A 150 -10.06 2.74 42.55
C LYS A 150 -11.28 2.12 41.88
N HIS A 151 -12.17 2.94 41.33
CA HIS A 151 -13.05 2.47 40.26
C HIS A 151 -12.22 2.42 38.98
N GLU A 152 -11.59 1.27 38.74
CA GLU A 152 -11.34 0.79 37.38
C GLU A 152 -12.69 0.85 36.65
N ILE A 153 -12.79 1.67 35.61
CA ILE A 153 -13.89 1.56 34.67
C ILE A 153 -13.49 0.39 33.77
N ASP A 154 -14.19 -0.74 33.91
CA ASP A 154 -14.22 -1.80 32.90
C ASP A 154 -14.47 -1.13 31.54
N THR A 155 -13.49 -1.14 30.64
CA THR A 155 -13.68 -0.57 29.30
C THR A 155 -14.46 -1.57 28.45
N PRO A 156 -15.68 -1.26 27.97
CA PRO A 156 -16.60 -2.24 27.40
C PRO A 156 -16.38 -2.43 25.89
N PHE A 157 -15.12 -2.58 25.47
CA PHE A 157 -14.81 -2.89 24.07
C PHE A 157 -14.60 -4.39 23.88
N PRO A 158 -15.06 -4.96 22.75
CA PRO A 158 -15.69 -4.32 21.60
C PRO A 158 -17.21 -4.05 21.79
N ILE A 159 -17.74 -3.02 21.14
CA ILE A 159 -19.16 -2.59 21.24
C ILE A 159 -20.00 -3.08 20.06
N SER A 160 -21.31 -3.30 20.25
CA SER A 160 -22.21 -3.62 19.14
C SER A 160 -22.56 -2.37 18.34
N VAL A 161 -21.91 -2.15 17.20
CA VAL A 161 -22.00 -0.88 16.47
C VAL A 161 -23.34 -0.62 15.79
N LEU A 162 -24.13 -1.67 15.54
CA LEU A 162 -25.49 -1.54 15.01
C LEU A 162 -26.52 -1.19 16.11
N ASN A 163 -26.15 -1.30 17.38
CA ASN A 163 -26.97 -0.82 18.48
C ASN A 163 -26.56 0.61 18.85
N GLY A 164 -27.45 1.58 18.63
CA GLY A 164 -27.20 3.00 18.90
C GLY A 164 -26.79 3.28 20.36
N ASP A 165 -27.36 2.55 21.31
CA ASP A 165 -27.12 2.75 22.75
C ASP A 165 -25.77 2.21 23.23
N ALA A 166 -25.09 1.38 22.42
CA ALA A 166 -23.80 0.81 22.76
C ALA A 166 -22.62 1.77 22.46
N TRP A 167 -22.87 2.86 21.74
CA TRP A 167 -21.84 3.84 21.43
C TRP A 167 -21.51 4.72 22.64
N PRO A 168 -20.23 5.08 22.84
CA PRO A 168 -19.85 6.01 23.89
C PRO A 168 -20.47 7.39 23.67
N ALA A 169 -20.77 8.08 24.77
CA ALA A 169 -21.23 9.45 24.72
C ALA A 169 -20.14 10.37 24.16
N ALA A 170 -20.52 11.47 23.49
CA ALA A 170 -19.56 12.37 22.84
C ALA A 170 -18.51 12.91 23.83
N GLU A 171 -18.91 13.15 25.08
CA GLU A 171 -18.08 13.66 26.17
C GLU A 171 -16.99 12.68 26.64
N GLU A 172 -17.15 11.39 26.33
CA GLU A 172 -16.19 10.32 26.59
C GLU A 172 -15.20 10.15 25.44
N THR A 173 -15.48 10.75 24.28
CA THR A 173 -14.66 10.69 23.07
C THR A 173 -13.86 11.97 22.84
N ASN A 174 -12.82 11.91 21.99
CA ASN A 174 -12.11 13.09 21.49
C ASN A 174 -12.85 13.78 20.33
N LEU A 175 -14.14 13.47 20.12
CA LEU A 175 -14.95 13.95 19.02
C LEU A 175 -16.07 14.82 19.56
N ASN A 176 -16.41 15.88 18.83
CA ASN A 176 -17.66 16.58 19.09
C ASN A 176 -18.86 15.74 18.57
N PRO A 177 -20.10 16.07 18.97
CA PRO A 177 -21.28 15.29 18.57
C PRO A 177 -21.41 15.09 17.05
N SER A 178 -21.20 16.13 16.25
CA SER A 178 -21.29 16.03 14.78
C SER A 178 -20.22 15.13 14.16
N GLN A 179 -19.01 15.13 14.72
CA GLN A 179 -17.91 14.26 14.28
C GLN A 179 -18.16 12.82 14.69
N LEU A 180 -18.71 12.57 15.88
CA LEU A 180 -19.07 11.24 16.34
C LEU A 180 -20.15 10.63 15.44
N GLU A 181 -21.21 11.39 15.12
CA GLU A 181 -22.24 10.93 14.17
C GLU A 181 -21.67 10.63 12.79
N ALA A 182 -20.73 11.44 12.28
CA ALA A 182 -20.03 11.16 11.03
C ALA A 182 -19.22 9.85 11.09
N VAL A 183 -18.54 9.57 12.21
CA VAL A 183 -17.79 8.32 12.41
C VAL A 183 -18.73 7.12 12.51
N LYS A 184 -19.85 7.24 13.24
CA LYS A 184 -20.89 6.22 13.31
C LYS A 184 -21.38 5.87 11.91
N ALA A 185 -21.82 6.87 11.15
CA ALA A 185 -22.30 6.71 9.78
C ALA A 185 -21.26 6.01 8.89
N ALA A 186 -20.00 6.44 8.92
CA ALA A 186 -18.95 5.81 8.11
C ALA A 186 -18.64 4.35 8.47
N LEU A 187 -18.88 3.93 9.71
CA LEU A 187 -18.60 2.57 10.17
C LEU A 187 -19.81 1.65 10.07
N THR A 188 -21.03 2.19 10.00
CA THR A 188 -22.27 1.41 10.01
C THR A 188 -23.08 1.48 8.72
N GLN A 189 -22.68 2.29 7.73
CA GLN A 189 -23.34 2.42 6.43
C GLN A 189 -22.40 1.99 5.30
N GLU A 190 -22.93 1.27 4.31
CA GLU A 190 -22.15 0.83 3.13
C GLU A 190 -21.72 1.99 2.22
N LEU A 191 -22.41 3.13 2.32
CA LEU A 191 -22.03 4.39 1.68
C LEU A 191 -22.27 5.54 2.67
N SER A 192 -21.30 6.43 2.82
CA SER A 192 -21.46 7.62 3.67
C SER A 192 -20.92 8.87 2.98
N LEU A 193 -21.64 9.98 3.13
CA LEU A 193 -21.21 11.30 2.67
C LEU A 193 -20.98 12.20 3.89
N ILE A 194 -19.71 12.46 4.19
CA ILE A 194 -19.33 13.34 5.30
C ILE A 194 -18.95 14.71 4.76
N GLN A 195 -19.81 15.69 5.03
CA GLN A 195 -19.54 17.08 4.72
C GLN A 195 -18.89 17.80 5.91
N GLY A 196 -17.83 18.55 5.64
CA GLY A 196 -17.20 19.40 6.65
C GLY A 196 -16.68 20.70 6.05
N PRO A 197 -17.02 21.87 6.59
CA PRO A 197 -16.37 23.14 6.23
C PRO A 197 -14.84 23.11 6.38
N PRO A 198 -14.09 24.09 5.85
CA PRO A 198 -12.66 24.22 6.10
C PRO A 198 -12.37 24.25 7.60
N GLY A 199 -11.35 23.50 8.04
CA GLY A 199 -10.94 23.48 9.45
C GLY A 199 -11.72 22.55 10.40
N THR A 200 -12.81 21.89 9.97
CA THR A 200 -13.65 21.05 10.86
C THR A 200 -13.10 19.65 11.17
N GLY A 201 -11.84 19.38 10.85
CA GLY A 201 -11.19 18.12 11.19
C GLY A 201 -11.54 16.94 10.30
N LYS A 202 -11.91 17.15 9.02
CA LYS A 202 -12.17 16.05 8.05
C LYS A 202 -11.04 15.01 7.99
N THR A 203 -9.79 15.45 7.93
CA THR A 203 -8.63 14.56 7.97
C THR A 203 -8.54 13.83 9.31
N TYR A 204 -8.82 14.52 10.42
CA TYR A 204 -8.76 13.94 11.76
C TYR A 204 -9.79 12.82 11.94
N ILE A 205 -11.06 13.05 11.56
CA ILE A 205 -12.10 12.00 11.62
C ILE A 205 -11.79 10.85 10.65
N GLY A 206 -11.26 11.16 9.45
CA GLY A 206 -10.86 10.14 8.49
C GLY A 206 -9.77 9.22 9.04
N LEU A 207 -8.78 9.79 9.75
CA LEU A 207 -7.76 9.00 10.45
C LEU A 207 -8.38 8.10 11.52
N LYS A 208 -9.37 8.60 12.27
CA LYS A 208 -10.07 7.81 13.28
C LYS A 208 -10.87 6.65 12.68
N ILE A 209 -11.58 6.89 11.58
CA ILE A 209 -12.30 5.83 10.85
C ILE A 209 -11.31 4.76 10.36
N VAL A 210 -10.22 5.16 9.70
CA VAL A 210 -9.21 4.21 9.19
C VAL A 210 -8.54 3.44 10.33
N GLU A 211 -8.19 4.11 11.43
CA GLU A 211 -7.64 3.46 12.63
C GLU A 211 -8.61 2.42 13.20
N THR A 212 -9.91 2.74 13.29
CA THR A 212 -10.94 1.79 13.73
C THR A 212 -11.08 0.62 12.76
N LEU A 213 -11.09 0.85 11.44
CA LEU A 213 -11.16 -0.22 10.45
C LEU A 213 -9.93 -1.14 10.55
N LEU A 214 -8.72 -0.59 10.66
CA LEU A 214 -7.49 -1.40 10.79
C LEU A 214 -7.46 -2.22 12.08
N LYS A 215 -7.93 -1.68 13.21
CA LYS A 215 -8.07 -2.44 14.47
C LYS A 215 -9.02 -3.64 14.33
N ASN A 216 -10.04 -3.48 13.51
CA ASN A 216 -11.09 -4.49 13.30
C ASN A 216 -10.92 -5.25 11.97
N MET A 217 -9.70 -5.33 11.44
CA MET A 217 -9.42 -5.99 10.16
C MET A 217 -9.91 -7.44 10.11
N HIS A 218 -9.87 -8.15 11.23
CA HIS A 218 -10.39 -9.51 11.37
C HIS A 218 -11.91 -9.63 11.18
N CYS A 219 -12.67 -8.53 11.29
CA CYS A 219 -14.12 -8.52 11.13
C CYS A 219 -14.59 -8.31 9.68
N TRP A 220 -13.71 -7.77 8.82
CA TRP A 220 -14.09 -7.37 7.46
C TRP A 220 -13.12 -7.82 6.38
N SER A 221 -11.89 -8.19 6.72
CA SER A 221 -10.89 -8.68 5.76
C SER A 221 -10.85 -10.21 5.78
N ASP A 222 -11.20 -10.81 4.65
CA ASP A 222 -10.95 -12.22 4.32
C ASP A 222 -9.97 -12.31 3.12
N GLU A 223 -9.74 -13.50 2.59
CA GLU A 223 -8.85 -13.70 1.42
C GLU A 223 -9.38 -13.02 0.14
N GLU A 224 -10.69 -12.75 0.07
CA GLU A 224 -11.34 -12.10 -1.08
C GLU A 224 -11.36 -10.57 -0.95
N THR A 225 -11.35 -10.06 0.27
CA THR A 225 -11.46 -8.63 0.56
C THR A 225 -10.12 -7.93 0.37
N GLY A 226 -10.10 -7.00 -0.58
CA GLY A 226 -8.93 -6.18 -0.89
C GLY A 226 -8.55 -5.18 0.22
N PRO A 227 -7.41 -4.48 0.07
CA PRO A 227 -6.96 -3.48 1.04
C PRO A 227 -7.88 -2.24 1.06
N ILE A 228 -7.77 -1.44 2.13
CA ILE A 228 -8.41 -0.12 2.17
C ILE A 228 -7.80 0.76 1.08
N LEU A 229 -8.63 1.18 0.11
CA LEU A 229 -8.23 2.09 -0.96
C LEU A 229 -8.50 3.54 -0.55
N LEU A 230 -7.44 4.30 -0.26
CA LEU A 230 -7.51 5.73 0.02
C LEU A 230 -7.26 6.55 -1.24
N VAL A 231 -8.25 7.35 -1.66
CA VAL A 231 -8.16 8.23 -2.85
C VAL A 231 -8.29 9.69 -2.44
N CYS A 232 -7.45 10.55 -3.00
CA CYS A 232 -7.49 12.00 -2.80
C CYS A 232 -7.26 12.72 -4.13
N TYR A 233 -7.87 13.90 -4.30
CA TYR A 233 -7.70 14.70 -5.52
C TYR A 233 -6.27 15.24 -5.71
N THR A 234 -5.57 15.56 -4.62
CA THR A 234 -4.21 16.11 -4.68
C THR A 234 -3.20 15.21 -3.97
N ASN A 235 -1.97 15.17 -4.49
CA ASN A 235 -0.85 14.50 -3.82
C ASN A 235 -0.61 15.05 -2.40
N HIS A 236 -0.73 16.37 -2.20
CA HIS A 236 -0.50 16.97 -0.89
C HIS A 236 -1.49 16.46 0.17
N ALA A 237 -2.78 16.40 -0.17
CA ALA A 237 -3.81 15.87 0.72
C ALA A 237 -3.56 14.39 1.05
N LEU A 238 -3.23 13.58 0.03
CA LEU A 238 -2.89 12.17 0.23
C LEU A 238 -1.69 12.01 1.17
N ASP A 239 -0.63 12.79 0.96
CA ASP A 239 0.62 12.68 1.73
C ASP A 239 0.40 13.02 3.19
N GLN A 240 -0.34 14.10 3.48
CA GLN A 240 -0.70 14.47 4.84
C GLN A 240 -1.56 13.40 5.53
N PHE A 241 -2.47 12.77 4.78
CA PHE A 241 -3.31 11.71 5.33
C PHE A 241 -2.48 10.45 5.64
N LEU A 242 -1.62 10.01 4.71
CA LEU A 242 -0.75 8.86 4.91
C LEU A 242 0.23 9.07 6.08
N LEU A 243 0.81 10.26 6.21
CA LEU A 243 1.63 10.62 7.37
C LEU A 243 0.85 10.53 8.69
N GLY A 244 -0.46 10.84 8.66
CA GLY A 244 -1.35 10.63 9.78
C GLY A 244 -1.53 9.16 10.14
N ILE A 245 -1.74 8.30 9.12
CA ILE A 245 -1.89 6.84 9.31
C ILE A 245 -0.61 6.24 9.88
N MET A 246 0.57 6.69 9.40
CA MET A 246 1.87 6.23 9.87
C MET A 246 2.12 6.39 11.37
N LYS A 247 1.33 7.24 12.06
CA LYS A 247 1.42 7.41 13.52
C LYS A 247 0.88 6.21 14.30
N PHE A 248 0.00 5.40 13.70
CA PHE A 248 -0.62 4.24 14.33
C PHE A 248 -0.51 2.95 13.49
N GLN A 249 -0.02 3.03 12.26
CA GLN A 249 0.27 1.89 11.39
C GLN A 249 1.50 2.18 10.53
N ASP A 250 2.65 1.58 10.83
CA ASP A 250 3.93 1.85 10.16
C ASP A 250 4.18 0.93 8.94
N THR A 251 3.51 -0.23 8.91
CA THR A 251 3.64 -1.27 7.89
C THR A 251 2.35 -1.46 7.08
N GLY A 252 2.41 -2.21 5.98
CA GLY A 252 1.23 -2.51 5.14
C GLY A 252 0.70 -1.35 4.28
N ILE A 253 1.33 -0.17 4.33
CA ILE A 253 0.95 0.99 3.52
C ILE A 253 1.68 0.96 2.17
N ILE A 254 0.92 1.10 1.08
CA ILE A 254 1.46 1.24 -0.28
C ILE A 254 0.90 2.51 -0.90
N ARG A 255 1.80 3.44 -1.25
CA ARG A 255 1.45 4.66 -1.96
C ARG A 255 1.64 4.48 -3.46
N VAL A 256 0.57 4.73 -4.21
CA VAL A 256 0.56 4.74 -5.68
C VAL A 256 0.65 6.16 -6.21
N GLY A 257 1.39 6.36 -7.30
CA GLY A 257 1.61 7.67 -7.91
C GLY A 257 3.04 8.18 -7.77
N SER A 258 3.32 9.30 -8.44
CA SER A 258 4.64 9.95 -8.45
C SER A 258 4.54 11.38 -7.92
N ARG A 259 5.70 12.07 -7.83
CA ARG A 259 5.79 13.49 -7.41
C ARG A 259 5.33 13.73 -5.96
N SER A 260 5.60 12.77 -5.08
CA SER A 260 5.72 13.06 -3.65
C SER A 260 6.77 14.13 -3.43
N LYS A 261 6.54 15.01 -2.47
CA LYS A 261 7.61 15.83 -1.87
C LYS A 261 7.99 15.38 -0.46
N CYS A 262 7.23 14.43 0.09
CA CYS A 262 7.45 13.86 1.41
C CYS A 262 8.40 12.67 1.30
N ILE A 263 9.52 12.76 2.01
CA ILE A 263 10.63 11.79 1.99
C ILE A 263 10.24 10.55 2.82
N GLU A 264 9.51 10.75 3.91
CA GLU A 264 9.05 9.69 4.82
C GLU A 264 8.19 8.64 4.09
N LEU A 265 7.48 9.06 3.03
CA LEU A 265 6.62 8.20 2.21
C LEU A 265 7.36 7.52 1.05
N GLU A 266 8.64 7.79 0.82
CA GLU A 266 9.38 7.18 -0.30
C GLU A 266 9.50 5.66 -0.14
N GLN A 267 9.66 5.18 1.09
CA GLN A 267 9.78 3.75 1.36
C GLN A 267 8.47 2.98 1.13
N HIS A 268 7.33 3.67 1.24
CA HIS A 268 5.99 3.14 0.96
C HIS A 268 5.57 3.32 -0.50
N ASN A 269 6.37 4.00 -1.34
CA ASN A 269 6.04 4.16 -2.75
C ASN A 269 6.13 2.83 -3.51
N LEU A 270 5.07 2.48 -4.25
CA LEU A 270 4.97 1.21 -4.97
C LEU A 270 6.19 0.92 -5.86
N LYS A 271 6.71 1.92 -6.59
CA LYS A 271 7.88 1.73 -7.46
C LYS A 271 9.13 1.36 -6.66
N GLN A 272 9.33 1.98 -5.49
CA GLN A 272 10.46 1.68 -4.61
C GLN A 272 10.31 0.31 -3.95
N VAL A 273 9.10 -0.04 -3.52
CA VAL A 273 8.79 -1.36 -2.92
C VAL A 273 9.07 -2.49 -3.91
N ILE A 274 8.54 -2.39 -5.14
CA ILE A 274 8.78 -3.39 -6.20
C ILE A 274 10.29 -3.50 -6.51
N ARG A 275 11.00 -2.37 -6.60
CA ARG A 275 12.44 -2.36 -6.88
C ARG A 275 13.24 -3.09 -5.79
N LYS A 276 12.93 -2.83 -4.52
CA LYS A 276 13.57 -3.51 -3.37
C LYS A 276 13.28 -5.01 -3.36
N GLN A 277 12.04 -5.43 -3.65
CA GLN A 277 11.67 -6.84 -3.70
C GLN A 277 12.38 -7.59 -4.84
N ARG A 278 12.46 -7.01 -6.04
CA ARG A 278 13.23 -7.58 -7.16
C ARG A 278 14.69 -7.76 -6.79
N PHE A 279 15.31 -6.74 -6.18
CA PHE A 279 16.71 -6.82 -5.76
C PHE A 279 16.96 -7.94 -4.72
N LYS A 280 16.06 -8.12 -3.74
CA LYS A 280 16.16 -9.23 -2.77
C LYS A 280 16.06 -10.60 -3.46
N LYS A 281 15.13 -10.75 -4.41
CA LYS A 281 14.95 -11.99 -5.18
C LYS A 281 16.19 -12.33 -6.02
N ASP A 282 16.80 -11.33 -6.64
CA ASP A 282 18.02 -11.51 -7.45
C ASP A 282 19.23 -11.90 -6.58
N MET A 283 19.36 -11.34 -5.38
CA MET A 283 20.43 -11.70 -4.43
C MET A 283 20.26 -13.11 -3.87
N SER A 284 19.02 -13.50 -3.53
CA SER A 284 18.70 -14.88 -3.11
C SER A 284 19.00 -15.89 -4.23
N ASN A 285 18.62 -15.58 -5.47
CA ASN A 285 18.94 -16.41 -6.63
C ASN A 285 20.45 -16.55 -6.87
N LYS A 286 21.24 -15.49 -6.67
CA LYS A 286 22.72 -15.57 -6.77
C LYS A 286 23.33 -16.48 -5.70
N TYR A 287 22.86 -16.39 -4.44
CA TYR A 287 23.32 -17.26 -3.36
C TYR A 287 22.99 -18.74 -3.63
N ILE A 288 21.75 -19.02 -4.06
CA ILE A 288 21.29 -20.37 -4.39
C ILE A 288 22.11 -20.95 -5.56
N LYS A 289 22.34 -20.17 -6.63
CA LYS A 289 23.17 -20.61 -7.77
C LYS A 289 24.61 -20.90 -7.35
N ARG A 290 25.21 -20.07 -6.50
CA ARG A 290 26.58 -20.29 -6.00
C ARG A 290 26.68 -21.55 -5.14
N ARG A 291 25.72 -21.76 -4.23
CA ARG A 291 25.67 -22.95 -3.38
C ARG A 291 25.45 -24.23 -4.19
N ALA A 292 24.55 -24.20 -5.18
CA ALA A 292 24.35 -25.31 -6.10
C ALA A 292 25.62 -25.63 -6.91
N GLY A 293 26.39 -24.62 -7.32
CA GLY A 293 27.68 -24.79 -7.98
C GLY A 293 28.71 -25.52 -7.11
N ASN A 294 28.86 -25.11 -5.85
CA ASN A 294 29.78 -25.75 -4.90
C ASN A 294 29.39 -27.21 -4.63
N VAL A 295 28.11 -27.48 -4.37
CA VAL A 295 27.61 -28.85 -4.15
C VAL A 295 27.86 -29.72 -5.38
N ARG A 296 27.67 -29.17 -6.59
CA ARG A 296 27.94 -29.90 -7.84
C ARG A 296 29.43 -30.27 -7.96
N GLN A 297 30.34 -29.36 -7.63
CA GLN A 297 31.77 -29.64 -7.63
C GLN A 297 32.15 -30.73 -6.61
N GLU A 298 31.62 -30.65 -5.40
CA GLU A 298 31.84 -31.69 -4.36
C GLU A 298 31.32 -33.06 -4.83
N THR A 299 30.13 -33.11 -5.44
CA THR A 299 29.59 -34.37 -6.00
C THR A 299 30.40 -34.92 -7.16
N THR A 300 30.97 -34.06 -8.02
CA THR A 300 31.85 -34.50 -9.12
C THR A 300 33.13 -35.10 -8.54
N PHE A 301 33.77 -34.42 -7.58
CA PHE A 301 34.99 -34.93 -6.95
C PHE A 301 34.76 -36.28 -6.24
N ALA A 302 33.63 -36.42 -5.55
CA ALA A 302 33.25 -37.69 -4.92
C ALA A 302 33.03 -38.81 -5.94
N LYS A 303 32.40 -38.50 -7.10
CA LYS A 303 32.20 -39.48 -8.18
C LYS A 303 33.52 -39.93 -8.81
N GLU A 304 34.42 -39.00 -9.12
CA GLU A 304 35.74 -39.32 -9.69
C GLU A 304 36.55 -40.19 -8.72
N ALA A 305 36.50 -39.90 -7.42
CA ALA A 305 37.12 -40.74 -6.42
C ALA A 305 36.52 -42.17 -6.41
N LEU A 306 35.19 -42.27 -6.49
CA LEU A 306 34.45 -43.54 -6.48
C LEU A 306 34.73 -44.38 -7.73
N GLU A 307 34.78 -43.77 -8.92
CA GLU A 307 35.19 -44.41 -10.17
C GLU A 307 36.65 -44.89 -10.09
N GLY A 308 37.54 -44.09 -9.48
CA GLY A 308 38.91 -44.49 -9.21
C GLY A 308 39.01 -45.67 -8.23
N PHE A 309 38.16 -45.74 -7.20
CA PHE A 309 38.06 -46.91 -6.30
C PHE A 309 37.52 -48.14 -7.02
N GLN A 310 36.47 -47.99 -7.82
CA GLN A 310 35.85 -49.09 -8.56
C GLN A 310 36.81 -49.69 -9.58
N THR A 311 37.55 -48.85 -10.31
CA THR A 311 38.61 -49.28 -11.24
C THR A 311 39.68 -50.10 -10.52
N ARG A 312 40.10 -49.67 -9.31
CA ARG A 312 41.08 -50.41 -8.50
C ARG A 312 40.55 -51.77 -8.05
N ILE A 313 39.31 -51.83 -7.55
CA ILE A 313 38.67 -53.11 -7.16
C ILE A 313 38.60 -54.06 -8.35
N GLN A 314 38.24 -53.57 -9.54
CA GLN A 314 38.13 -54.39 -10.73
C GLN A 314 39.49 -54.92 -11.21
N LEU A 315 40.54 -54.07 -11.21
CA LEU A 315 41.90 -54.50 -11.52
C LEU A 315 42.43 -55.54 -10.52
N SER A 316 42.20 -55.34 -9.21
CA SER A 316 42.51 -56.35 -8.19
C SER A 316 41.79 -57.67 -8.46
N SER A 317 40.51 -57.64 -8.86
CA SER A 317 39.73 -58.85 -9.15
C SER A 317 40.22 -59.62 -10.39
N GLN A 318 40.92 -58.95 -11.31
CA GLN A 318 41.53 -59.55 -12.50
C GLN A 318 42.99 -59.98 -12.27
N GLY A 319 43.50 -59.88 -11.03
CA GLY A 319 44.88 -60.23 -10.68
C GLY A 319 45.92 -59.20 -11.12
N ILE A 320 45.50 -58.01 -11.55
CA ILE A 320 46.40 -56.92 -11.99
C ILE A 320 46.49 -55.91 -10.85
N LEU A 321 47.54 -56.00 -10.03
CA LEU A 321 47.85 -55.01 -8.99
C LEU A 321 48.91 -54.04 -9.48
N ARG A 322 48.76 -52.75 -9.18
CA ARG A 322 49.81 -51.77 -9.46
C ARG A 322 50.94 -51.92 -8.44
N GLU A 323 52.16 -51.65 -8.88
CA GLU A 323 53.38 -51.70 -8.05
C GLU A 323 53.24 -50.92 -6.72
N THR A 324 52.60 -49.75 -6.77
CA THR A 324 52.35 -48.91 -5.58
C THR A 324 51.40 -49.52 -4.54
N GLU A 325 50.55 -50.49 -4.94
CA GLU A 325 49.59 -51.14 -4.05
C GLU A 325 50.25 -52.28 -3.25
N TYR A 326 51.26 -52.96 -3.82
CA TYR A 326 52.06 -53.97 -3.10
C TYR A 326 52.72 -53.38 -1.85
N LYS A 327 53.29 -52.17 -2.00
CA LYS A 327 53.97 -51.46 -0.92
C LYS A 327 53.00 -50.95 0.16
N ARG A 328 51.82 -50.48 -0.24
CA ARG A 328 50.83 -49.92 0.70
C ARG A 328 50.19 -50.98 1.60
N PHE A 329 49.95 -52.18 1.07
CA PHE A 329 49.26 -53.25 1.80
C PHE A 329 50.20 -54.34 2.35
N HIS A 330 51.53 -54.15 2.25
CA HIS A 330 52.55 -55.10 2.74
C HIS A 330 52.34 -56.53 2.21
N ILE A 331 51.92 -56.64 0.95
CA ILE A 331 51.64 -57.94 0.30
C ILE A 331 52.96 -58.68 -0.01
N MET A 332 54.05 -57.94 -0.19
CA MET A 332 55.43 -58.45 -0.31
C MET A 332 56.35 -57.77 0.70
N SER A 333 57.41 -58.46 1.12
CA SER A 333 58.46 -57.84 1.93
C SER A 333 59.24 -56.82 1.11
N ASP A 334 59.71 -55.76 1.78
CA ASP A 334 60.46 -54.68 1.12
C ASP A 334 61.74 -55.18 0.43
N GLU A 335 62.40 -56.20 0.98
CA GLU A 335 63.58 -56.83 0.36
C GLU A 335 63.25 -57.49 -0.99
N HIS A 336 62.08 -58.12 -1.10
CA HIS A 336 61.67 -58.80 -2.34
C HIS A 336 61.20 -57.79 -3.40
N PHE A 337 60.48 -56.75 -2.97
CA PHE A 337 60.01 -55.68 -3.85
C PHE A 337 61.18 -54.89 -4.47
N ASN A 338 62.22 -54.59 -3.68
CA ASN A 338 63.40 -53.86 -4.17
C ASN A 338 64.37 -54.72 -5.04
N SER A 339 64.09 -56.03 -5.21
CA SER A 339 64.89 -56.95 -6.02
C SER A 339 64.29 -57.27 -7.41
N MET A 340 63.05 -56.83 -7.67
CA MET A 340 62.45 -56.78 -9.02
C MET A 340 62.89 -55.50 -9.72
#